data_AF-A0A3D3XQ16-F1
#
_entry.id   AF-A0A3D3XQ16-F1
#
_cell.length_a   1.000
_cell.length_b   1.000
_cell.length_c   1.000
_cell.angle_alpha   90.00
_cell.angle_beta   90.00
_cell.angle_gamma   90.00
#
_symmetry.space_group_name_H-M   'P 1'
#
loop_
_entity.id
_entity.type
_entity.pdbx_description
1 polymer ?
#
loop_
_entity_poly.entity_id
_entity_poly.type
_entity_poly.pdbx_seq_one_letter_code
_entity_poly.pdbx_strand_id
1 'polypeptide(L)' 'WDCGEYIATSVKLQVGHPPGAPFFQLMGNLFGQFAANPESQALMVNALSSLSSSFSILFLFWTITALGLKLLGGQD' A
#
# COMPACT_ATOMS: atom_id res chain seq x y z
N TRP A 1 -0.67 16.30 -0.57
CA TRP A 1 -1.32 16.47 -1.88
C TRP A 1 -1.78 15.10 -2.37
N ASP A 2 -0.85 14.16 -2.57
CA ASP A 2 -1.16 12.77 -2.95
C ASP A 2 -2.17 12.07 -2.02
N CYS A 3 -1.95 12.06 -0.69
CA CYS A 3 -2.86 11.32 0.21
C CYS A 3 -4.31 11.79 0.13
N GLY A 4 -4.55 13.10 0.02
CA GLY A 4 -5.90 13.64 -0.09
C GLY A 4 -6.56 13.27 -1.42
N GLU A 5 -5.79 13.28 -2.51
CA GLU A 5 -6.24 12.82 -3.82
C GLU A 5 -6.58 11.33 -3.80
N TYR A 6 -5.71 10.48 -3.25
CA TYR A 6 -5.99 9.04 -3.11
C TYR A 6 -7.23 8.78 -2.25
N ILE A 7 -7.38 9.43 -1.09
CA ILE A 7 -8.58 9.26 -0.24
C ILE A 7 -9.86 9.61 -1.02
N ALA A 8 -9.86 10.73 -1.74
CA ALA A 8 -11.03 11.16 -2.52
C ALA A 8 -11.32 10.24 -3.72
N THR A 9 -10.27 9.72 -4.36
CA THR A 9 -10.38 8.93 -5.59
C THR A 9 -10.57 7.43 -5.33
N SER A 10 -10.02 6.85 -4.26
CA SER A 10 -10.12 5.41 -3.94
C SER A 10 -11.54 4.98 -3.60
N VAL A 11 -12.22 5.73 -2.71
CA VAL A 11 -13.54 5.35 -2.17
C VAL A 11 -14.61 5.31 -3.26
N LYS A 12 -14.48 6.14 -4.29
CA LYS A 12 -15.44 6.23 -5.40
C LYS A 12 -14.86 5.81 -6.76
N LEU A 13 -13.63 5.29 -6.77
CA LEU A 13 -12.89 4.92 -7.98
C LEU A 13 -12.88 6.04 -9.03
N GLN A 14 -12.57 7.26 -8.59
CA GLN A 14 -12.45 8.42 -9.49
C GLN A 14 -11.07 8.43 -10.16
N VAL A 15 -10.97 9.17 -11.26
CA VAL A 15 -9.70 9.36 -11.96
C VAL A 15 -8.81 10.28 -11.14
N GLY A 16 -7.67 9.75 -10.68
CA GLY A 16 -6.58 10.53 -10.09
C GLY A 16 -5.50 10.89 -11.13
N HIS A 17 -4.69 11.89 -10.81
CA HIS A 17 -3.51 12.31 -11.53
C HIS A 17 -2.40 11.26 -11.42
N PRO A 18 -1.55 11.13 -12.46
CA PRO A 18 -1.59 10.02 -13.41
C PRO A 18 -1.98 8.65 -12.80
N PRO A 19 -2.73 7.81 -13.52
CA PRO A 19 -3.26 6.54 -13.00
C PRO A 19 -2.15 5.47 -12.87
N GLY A 20 -1.26 5.64 -11.89
CA GLY A 20 -0.11 4.76 -11.65
C GLY A 20 -0.32 3.67 -10.60
N ALA A 21 -1.39 3.75 -9.80
CA ALA A 21 -1.62 2.84 -8.67
C ALA A 21 -3.04 2.22 -8.66
N PRO A 22 -3.50 1.56 -9.74
CA PRO A 22 -4.86 1.00 -9.82
C PRO A 22 -5.12 -0.05 -8.73
N PHE A 23 -4.11 -0.86 -8.37
CA PHE A 23 -4.24 -1.84 -7.30
C PHE A 23 -4.47 -1.18 -5.93
N PHE A 24 -3.73 -0.09 -5.63
CA PHE A 24 -3.92 0.67 -4.40
C PHE A 24 -5.32 1.29 -4.34
N GLN A 25 -5.83 1.80 -5.46
CA GLN A 25 -7.18 2.36 -5.55
C GLN A 25 -8.27 1.30 -5.30
N LEU A 26 -8.12 0.09 -5.85
CA LEU A 26 -9.06 -1.02 -5.61
C LEU A 26 -9.05 -1.48 -4.15
N MET A 27 -7.87 -1.58 -3.53
CA MET A 27 -7.73 -1.93 -2.12
C MET A 27 -8.28 -0.82 -1.21
N GLY A 28 -7.96 0.45 -1.53
CA GLY A 28 -8.51 1.61 -0.83
C GLY A 28 -10.04 1.70 -0.94
N ASN A 29 -10.61 1.30 -2.09
CA ASN A 29 -12.05 1.13 -2.24
C ASN A 29 -12.57 0.04 -1.28
N LEU A 30 -12.02 -1.16 -1.35
CA LEU A 30 -12.44 -2.30 -0.53
C LEU A 30 -12.45 -1.94 0.96
N PHE A 31 -11.36 -1.39 1.49
CA PHE A 31 -11.28 -1.00 2.91
C PHE A 31 -12.12 0.23 3.24
N GLY A 32 -12.22 1.19 2.33
CA GLY A 32 -13.03 2.40 2.49
C GLY A 32 -14.54 2.13 2.57
N GLN A 33 -15.04 1.06 1.94
CA GLN A 33 -16.46 0.69 2.01
C GLN A 33 -16.87 0.13 3.39
N PHE A 34 -15.93 -0.33 4.22
CA PHE A 34 -16.22 -0.78 5.58
C PHE A 34 -16.24 0.37 6.61
N ALA A 35 -15.84 1.57 6.21
CA ALA A 35 -15.81 2.73 7.10
C ALA A 35 -17.20 3.37 7.23
N ALA A 36 -17.61 3.67 8.47
CA ALA A 36 -18.93 4.24 8.77
C ALA A 36 -19.06 5.74 8.43
N ASN A 37 -17.94 6.45 8.29
CA ASN A 37 -17.90 7.89 8.02
C ASN A 37 -16.65 8.28 7.20
N PRO A 38 -16.63 9.48 6.59
CA PRO A 38 -15.50 9.93 5.75
C PRO A 38 -14.16 10.02 6.49
N GLU A 39 -14.16 10.35 7.78
CA GLU A 39 -12.94 10.38 8.60
C GLU A 39 -12.33 8.98 8.74
N SER A 40 -13.18 7.97 8.92
CA SER A 40 -12.76 6.57 8.95
C SER A 40 -12.27 6.09 7.58
N GLN A 41 -12.83 6.59 6.48
CA GLN A 41 -12.31 6.30 5.13
C GLN A 41 -10.88 6.83 4.95
N ALA A 42 -10.63 8.06 5.40
CA ALA A 42 -9.30 8.64 5.39
C ALA A 42 -8.30 7.82 6.22
N LEU A 43 -8.74 7.35 7.41
CA LEU A 43 -7.93 6.46 8.24
C LEU A 43 -7.61 5.13 7.53
N MET A 44 -8.60 4.48 6.91
CA MET A 44 -8.43 3.19 6.23
C MET A 44 -7.44 3.28 5.07
N VAL A 45 -7.55 4.30 4.22
CA VAL A 45 -6.65 4.49 3.07
C VAL A 45 -5.22 4.83 3.54
N ASN A 46 -5.07 5.65 4.59
CA ASN A 46 -3.75 5.93 5.17
C ASN A 46 -3.12 4.72 5.86
N ALA A 47 -3.94 3.91 6.54
CA ALA A 47 -3.48 2.65 7.15
C ALA A 47 -3.00 1.67 6.08
N LEU A 48 -3.72 1.54 4.96
CA LEU A 48 -3.30 0.74 3.81
C LEU A 48 -1.94 1.20 3.25
N SER A 49 -1.71 2.51 3.15
CA SER A 49 -0.40 3.07 2.76
C SER A 49 0.71 2.65 3.73
N SER A 50 0.47 2.79 5.03
CA SER A 50 1.42 2.40 6.08
C SER A 50 1.76 0.91 6.03
N LEU A 51 0.74 0.05 5.89
CA LEU A 51 0.92 -1.40 5.76
C LEU A 51 1.69 -1.80 4.48
N SER A 52 1.41 -1.12 3.37
CA SER A 52 2.13 -1.37 2.11
C SER A 52 3.62 -1.02 2.23
N SER A 53 3.93 0.07 2.95
CA SER A 53 5.30 0.48 3.24
C SER A 53 6.02 -0.52 4.15
N SER A 54 5.37 -0.98 5.23
CA SER A 54 5.99 -1.95 6.15
C SER A 54 6.28 -3.29 5.47
N PHE A 55 5.38 -3.79 4.62
CA PHE A 55 5.65 -4.99 3.83
C PHE A 55 6.79 -4.80 2.83
N SER A 56 6.92 -3.61 2.23
CA SER A 56 8.04 -3.32 1.33
C SER A 56 9.39 -3.44 2.05
N ILE A 57 9.48 -2.93 3.29
CA ILE A 57 10.68 -3.07 4.13
C ILE A 57 10.92 -4.52 4.55
N LEU A 58 9.86 -5.25 4.93
CA LEU A 58 9.97 -6.68 5.26
C LEU A 58 10.53 -7.50 4.10
N PHE A 59 9.99 -7.31 2.89
CA PHE A 59 10.46 -8.01 1.71
C PHE A 59 11.86 -7.57 1.30
N LEU A 60 12.21 -6.29 1.47
CA LEU A 60 13.56 -5.81 1.25
C LEU A 60 14.56 -6.53 2.18
N PHE A 61 14.25 -6.61 3.47
CA PHE A 61 15.08 -7.33 4.45
C PHE A 61 15.27 -8.80 4.04
N TRP A 62 14.18 -9.52 3.78
CA TRP A 62 14.27 -10.92 3.37
C TRP A 62 15.03 -11.12 2.05
N THR A 63 14.85 -10.21 1.09
CA THR A 63 15.57 -10.26 -0.18
C THR A 63 17.07 -10.08 0.04
N ILE A 64 17.48 -9.11 0.85
CA ILE A 64 18.90 -8.87 1.17
C ILE A 64 19.49 -10.08 1.92
N THR A 65 18.79 -10.61 2.92
CA THR A 65 19.26 -11.77 3.68
C THR A 65 19.40 -13.00 2.77
N ALA A 66 18.40 -13.29 1.93
CA ALA A 66 18.43 -14.42 1.00
C ALA A 66 19.56 -14.28 -0.05
N LEU A 67 19.76 -13.07 -0.60
CA LEU A 67 20.88 -12.81 -1.51
C LEU A 67 22.23 -12.91 -0.81
N GLY A 68 22.34 -12.42 0.42
CA GLY A 68 23.56 -12.51 1.24
C GLY A 68 23.97 -13.96 1.49
N LEU A 69 23.03 -14.82 1.88
CA LEU A 69 23.27 -16.27 2.07
C LEU A 69 23.75 -16.92 0.76
N LYS A 70 23.07 -16.63 -0.36
CA LYS A 70 23.39 -17.19 -1.66
C LYS A 70 24.77 -16.75 -2.18
N LEU A 71 25.16 -15.51 -1.96
CA LEU A 71 26.45 -14.96 -2.41
C LEU A 71 27.63 -15.45 -1.56
N LEU A 72 27.42 -15.67 -0.25
CA LEU A 72 28.45 -16.11 0.68
C LEU A 72 28.60 -17.64 0.73
N GLY A 73 27.89 -18.38 -0.12
CA GLY A 73 27.96 -19.84 -0.18
C GLY A 73 27.31 -20.53 1.02
N GLY A 74 26.37 -19.86 1.70
CA GLY A 74 25.55 -20.47 2.74
C GLY A 74 24.77 -21.64 2.14
N GLN A 75 25.21 -22.86 2.45
CA GLN A 75 24.51 -24.09 2.15
C GLN A 75 23.37 -24.25 3.13
N ASP A 76 22.14 -24.10 2.63
CA ASP A 76 20.93 -24.76 3.12
C ASP A 76 20.11 -25.22 1.90
#